data_AF-A0A9D4HG24-F1
#
_entry.id   AF-A0A9D4HG24-F1
#
_cell.length_a   1.000
_cell.length_b   1.000
_cell.length_c   1.000
_cell.angle_alpha   90.00
_cell.angle_beta   90.00
_cell.angle_gamma   90.00
#
_symmetry.space_group_name_H-M   'P 1'
#
loop_
_entity.id
_entity.type
_entity.pdbx_description
1 polymer ?
#
loop_
_entity_poly.entity_id
_entity_poly.type
_entity_poly.pdbx_seq_one_letter_code
_entity_poly.pdbx_strand_id
1 'polypeptide(L)' 'MDQQQLSELLECSVCLEQLDDTSKVLPCQHTFCKRCLENIFNTKHELRCPECRFLVRFNVLFLPTL' A
#
# COMPACT_ATOMS: atom_id res chain seq x y z
N MET A 1 1.03 -35.47 2.16
CA MET A 1 -0.14 -34.72 2.68
C MET A 1 0.45 -33.39 3.11
N ASP A 2 0.63 -32.50 2.16
CA ASP A 2 1.39 -31.27 2.36
C ASP A 2 0.45 -30.14 1.97
N GLN A 3 -0.50 -29.88 2.87
CA GLN A 3 -1.33 -28.70 2.81
C GLN A 3 -0.40 -27.51 3.08
N GLN A 4 0.29 -27.04 2.04
CA GLN A 4 0.90 -25.73 2.02
C GLN A 4 -0.26 -24.74 2.07
N GLN A 5 -0.69 -24.42 3.29
CA GLN A 5 -1.63 -23.38 3.60
C GLN A 5 -1.02 -22.09 3.08
N LEU A 6 -1.39 -21.72 1.86
CA LEU A 6 -1.02 -20.49 1.20
C LEU A 6 -1.64 -19.37 2.04
N SER A 7 -0.89 -18.96 3.06
CA SER A 7 -1.03 -17.65 3.63
C SER A 7 -0.64 -16.72 2.49
N GLU A 8 -1.63 -16.30 1.71
CA GLU A 8 -1.52 -15.20 0.77
C GLU A 8 -1.23 -13.96 1.61
N LEU A 9 0.02 -13.85 2.07
CA LEU A 9 0.53 -12.69 2.77
C LEU A 9 0.44 -11.56 1.75
N LEU A 10 -0.38 -10.54 2.04
CA LEU A 10 -0.43 -9.36 1.21
C LEU A 10 0.95 -8.69 1.28
N GLU A 11 1.59 -8.47 0.12
CA GLU A 11 2.91 -7.85 0.03
C GLU A 11 2.80 -6.47 -0.63
N CYS A 12 3.67 -5.54 -0.23
CA CYS A 12 3.71 -4.23 -0.83
C CYS A 12 4.46 -4.28 -2.18
N SER A 13 3.81 -3.96 -3.29
CA SER A 13 4.47 -3.93 -4.62
C SER A 13 5.59 -2.89 -4.77
N VAL A 14 5.84 -2.05 -3.75
CA VAL A 14 6.90 -1.02 -3.76
C VAL A 14 8.17 -1.53 -3.07
N CYS A 15 8.06 -2.03 -1.84
CA CYS A 15 9.21 -2.52 -1.06
C CYS A 15 9.34 -4.05 -1.02
N LEU A 16 8.33 -4.77 -1.51
CA LEU A 16 8.23 -6.24 -1.47
C LEU A 16 8.29 -6.82 -0.04
N GLU A 17 7.88 -6.02 0.94
CA GLU A 17 7.71 -6.46 2.33
C GLU A 17 6.24 -6.83 2.59
N GLN A 18 6.01 -7.67 3.61
CA GLN A 18 4.66 -8.02 4.05
C GLN A 18 3.91 -6.77 4.52
N LEU A 19 2.64 -6.67 4.12
CA LEU A 19 1.72 -5.66 4.56
C LEU A 19 1.17 -6.05 5.93
N ASP A 20 1.43 -5.20 6.91
CA ASP A 20 0.87 -5.28 8.26
C ASP A 20 -0.31 -4.32 8.43
N ASP A 21 -0.95 -4.35 9.60
CA ASP A 21 -2.09 -3.50 10.01
C ASP A 21 -1.80 -1.98 9.92
N THR A 22 -0.55 -1.57 9.72
CA THR A 22 -0.21 -0.16 9.47
C THR A 22 -0.35 0.25 8.01
N SER A 23 -0.51 -0.72 7.11
CA SER A 23 -0.65 -0.51 5.67
C SER A 23 -1.90 0.27 5.34
N LYS A 24 -1.84 1.08 4.28
CA LYS A 24 -2.92 1.98 3.89
C LYS A 24 -3.54 1.52 2.59
N VAL A 25 -4.87 1.54 2.56
CA VAL A 25 -5.66 1.24 1.37
C VAL A 25 -5.98 2.55 0.64
N LEU A 26 -5.59 2.61 -0.63
CA LEU A 26 -5.89 3.75 -1.49
C LEU A 26 -7.36 3.70 -1.95
N PRO A 27 -7.95 4.83 -2.36
CA PRO A 27 -9.32 4.86 -2.91
C PRO A 27 -9.49 3.99 -4.17
N CYS A 28 -8.40 3.64 -4.84
CA CYS A 28 -8.37 2.70 -5.96
C CYS A 28 -8.28 1.22 -5.53
N GLN A 29 -8.51 0.91 -4.24
CA GLN A 29 -8.50 -0.44 -3.66
C GLN A 29 -7.15 -1.18 -3.70
N HIS A 30 -6.04 -0.47 -3.91
CA HIS A 30 -4.70 -1.04 -3.77
C HIS A 30 -4.12 -0.69 -2.39
N THR A 31 -3.40 -1.63 -1.79
CA THR A 31 -2.83 -1.49 -0.44
C THR A 31 -1.32 -1.38 -0.52
N PHE A 32 -0.74 -0.43 0.22
CA PHE A 32 0.71 -0.27 0.30
C PHE A 32 1.14 0.06 1.73
N CYS A 33 2.41 -0.22 2.03
CA CYS A 33 3.01 0.12 3.30
C CYS A 33 2.94 1.65 3.54
N LYS A 34 2.61 2.09 4.74
CA LYS A 34 2.52 3.53 5.07
C LYS A 34 3.80 4.27 4.68
N ARG A 35 4.96 3.68 4.99
CA ARG A 35 6.29 4.23 4.70
C ARG A 35 6.49 4.48 3.21
N CYS A 36 6.01 3.55 2.37
CA CYS A 36 6.09 3.61 0.92
C CYS A 36 5.30 4.80 0.38
N LEU A 37 4.06 4.98 0.87
CA LEU A 37 3.20 6.08 0.47
C LEU A 37 3.72 7.43 0.96
N GLU A 38 4.22 7.51 2.19
CA GLU A 38 4.85 8.72 2.73
C GLU A 38 6.07 9.11 1.90
N ASN A 39 6.91 8.15 1.50
CA ASN A 39 8.08 8.41 0.68
C ASN A 39 7.72 8.91 -0.73
N ILE A 40 6.69 8.31 -1.36
CA ILE A 40 6.17 8.76 -2.66
C ILE A 40 5.65 10.20 -2.56
N PHE A 41 4.84 10.48 -1.53
CA PHE A 41 4.29 11.81 -1.30
C PHE A 41 5.40 12.84 -1.04
N ASN A 42 6.41 12.50 -0.22
CA ASN A 42 7.53 13.38 0.06
C ASN A 42 8.42 13.66 -1.15
N THR A 43 8.58 12.67 -2.04
CA THR A 43 9.42 12.81 -3.25
C THR A 43 8.73 13.58 -4.36
N LYS A 44 7.43 13.29 -4.60
CA LYS A 44 6.70 13.83 -5.75
C LYS A 44 5.75 14.98 -5.40
N HIS A 45 5.54 15.25 -4.12
CA HIS A 45 4.51 16.16 -3.61
C HIS A 45 3.09 15.80 -4.09
N GLU A 46 2.92 14.59 -4.62
CA GLU A 46 1.66 14.00 -5.05
C GLU A 46 1.66 12.51 -4.74
N LEU A 47 0.50 11.96 -4.39
CA LEU A 47 0.35 10.53 -4.15
C LEU A 47 -0.41 9.91 -5.32
N ARG A 48 0.30 9.08 -6.10
CA ARG A 48 -0.32 8.24 -7.15
C ARG A 48 -0.12 6.78 -6.82
N CYS A 49 -1.16 5.99 -7.06
CA CYS A 49 -1.05 4.55 -6.95
C CYS A 49 0.04 4.01 -7.89
N PRO A 50 1.03 3.24 -7.39
CA PRO A 50 2.05 2.59 -8.21
C PRO A 50 1.47 1.67 -9.30
N GLU A 51 0.36 1.00 -9.01
CA GLU A 51 -0.24 -0.01 -9.89
C GLU A 51 -1.14 0.62 -10.97
N CYS A 52 -2.11 1.43 -10.56
CA CYS A 52 -3.14 1.95 -11.47
C CYS A 52 -3.01 3.45 -11.77
N ARG A 53 -1.98 4.13 -11.22
CA ARG A 53 -1.71 5.57 -11.40
C ARG A 53 -2.82 6.52 -10.94
N PHE A 54 -3.81 6.00 -10.19
CA PHE A 54 -4.89 6.79 -9.61
C PHE A 54 -4.32 7.87 -8.70
N LEU A 55 -4.74 9.12 -8.91
CA LEU A 55 -4.31 10.27 -8.11
C LEU A 55 -5.10 10.34 -6.81
N VAL A 56 -4.40 10.21 -5.69
CA VAL A 56 -4.96 10.33 -4.35
C VAL A 56 -4.82 11.79 -3.90
N ARG A 57 -5.96 12.42 -3.58
CA ARG A 57 -6.03 13.83 -3.16
C ARG A 57 -6.02 14.04 -1.64
N PHE A 58 -5.81 12.96 -0.89
CA PHE A 58 -5.86 12.95 0.57
C PHE A 58 -4.46 12.65 1.13
N ASN A 59 -4.18 13.15 2.34
CA ASN A 59 -2.94 12.82 3.02
C ASN A 59 -2.96 11.34 3.46
N VAL A 60 -1.78 10.69 3.44
CA VAL A 60 -1.59 9.27 3.81
C VAL A 60 -2.18 8.95 5.19
N LEU A 61 -2.18 9.91 6.13
CA LEU A 61 -2.72 9.74 7.48
C LEU A 61 -4.24 9.50 7.50
N PHE A 62 -4.99 10.05 6.53
CA PHE A 62 -6.44 9.91 6.45
C PHE A 62 -6.89 8.69 5.63
N LEU A 63 -5.95 7.93 5.06
CA LEU A 63 -6.29 6.70 4.36
C LEU A 63 -6.69 5.61 5.36
N PRO A 64 -7.70 4.79 5.04
CA PRO A 64 -8.06 3.63 5.84
C PRO A 64 -6.86 2.66 5.93
N THR A 65 -6.70 2.04 7.10
CA THR A 65 -5.78 0.91 7.27
C THR A 65 -6.44 -0.39 6.82
N LEU A 66 -5.61 -1.40 6.55
CA LEU A 66 -6.08 -2.77 6.34
C LEU A 66 -6.75 -3.32 7.62
#